data_AF-A0A0G0FKT5-F1
#
_entry.id   AF-A0A0G0FKT5-F1
#
_cell.length_a   1.000
_cell.length_b   1.000
_cell.length_c   1.000
_cell.angle_alpha   90.00
_cell.angle_beta   90.00
_cell.angle_gamma   90.00
#
_symmetry.space_group_name_H-M   'P 1'
#
loop_
_entity.id
_entity.type
_entity.pdbx_description
1 polymer ?
#
loop_
_entity_poly.entity_id
_entity_poly.type
_entity_poly.pdbx_seq_one_letter_code
_entity_poly.pdbx_strand_id
1 'polypeptide(L)'
;MKKYLLIFTIFVLFFSISFARKTEAVSQYFYINKDTKQQLKLSAKAYLVGDLNTGEVILSKNQEDKFPIASISKLMTALVANLVMKSDDTTKVSKKAINTKGTNGELKFGEKIKISTLLYPLLLESSNDAAEVIAEYFTRDSFIAKMNEQTNILKMSGTVYEDPSGLSSNNQSTVSDIFKLTGYLNKEKIEILQITTKKSYSNKSHSWSNISQFLNKEGYFGGKSGYTDEAKQTVVSNFSLPLGQTGLRPISIILLSSSDRKKDVETILKYLKKNVYYGGASDANTNWVQEKVGMPDIKDPNFITMTFGGDMMLDRGVKNSVRKNFNNDYSKLFQKSKDLSELLKDSDIVFANLEGTVSDQGTDQKNLYSFRMDPTVIPALKGLGINVLSLANNHMADWGRIAFIDTLSRLKENEIFYTGGGNNILEAKTPVIIEKYGMKIGFLSFSDKGPDYMKATTDKAGVLLVSDPDFDEIIKNASKQVNYLIVSFHFGEEYIKKHNKRQENLAHKAIDAGAKIIIGAHPHVVEDTEVYKNGYIAYSLGNFIFDQSWSIETMKGMLLKIKLFRDGSMTVQKNPTQQNSVFQISKITKGKEEKVKFK
;
A
#
# COMPACT_ATOMS: atom_id res chain seq x y z
N MET A 1 70.17 56.36 -4.84
CA MET A 1 69.86 57.22 -3.68
C MET A 1 68.41 56.98 -3.26
N LYS A 2 68.19 56.61 -1.98
CA LYS A 2 67.04 56.88 -1.07
C LYS A 2 65.67 57.26 -1.72
N LYS A 3 64.48 56.81 -1.31
CA LYS A 3 63.95 56.22 -0.07
C LYS A 3 62.46 55.79 -0.30
N TYR A 4 61.96 54.92 0.55
CA TYR A 4 60.60 54.36 0.67
C TYR A 4 59.47 55.35 1.06
N LEU A 5 58.21 55.05 0.66
CA LEU A 5 56.91 55.07 1.39
C LEU A 5 55.74 55.10 0.35
N LEU A 6 54.55 54.52 0.48
CA LEU A 6 53.84 53.73 1.50
C LEU A 6 52.64 53.03 0.81
N ILE A 7 52.33 51.85 1.32
CA ILE A 7 51.17 50.93 1.17
C ILE A 7 49.79 51.57 0.87
N PHE A 8 49.03 51.00 -0.09
CA PHE A 8 47.66 50.46 0.10
C PHE A 8 47.17 49.75 -1.19
N THR A 9 47.16 48.41 -1.19
CA THR A 9 46.45 47.63 -2.22
C THR A 9 45.01 47.43 -1.73
N ILE A 10 44.06 48.03 -2.44
CA ILE A 10 42.64 47.93 -2.16
C ILE A 10 42.17 46.48 -2.40
N PHE A 11 41.78 45.80 -1.33
CA PHE A 11 40.93 44.63 -1.38
C PHE A 11 39.52 45.09 -1.76
N VAL A 12 39.07 44.84 -2.99
CA VAL A 12 37.65 44.96 -3.34
C VAL A 12 36.97 43.67 -2.88
N LEU A 13 36.24 43.76 -1.77
CA LEU A 13 35.27 42.77 -1.33
C LEU A 13 34.20 42.58 -2.42
N PHE A 14 34.18 41.41 -3.06
CA PHE A 14 32.95 40.92 -3.68
C PHE A 14 32.02 40.43 -2.57
N PHE A 15 31.06 41.26 -2.18
CA PHE A 15 29.88 40.81 -1.46
C PHE A 15 29.02 39.99 -2.43
N SER A 16 29.26 38.68 -2.49
CA SER A 16 28.30 37.73 -3.03
C SER A 16 27.17 37.58 -2.01
N ILE A 17 26.05 38.27 -2.24
CA ILE A 17 24.79 37.97 -1.55
C ILE A 17 24.33 36.61 -2.08
N SER A 18 24.74 35.55 -1.41
CA SER A 18 24.17 34.22 -1.59
C SER A 18 22.77 34.23 -0.99
N PHE A 19 21.76 34.49 -1.82
CA PHE A 19 20.39 34.09 -1.48
C PHE A 19 20.37 32.56 -1.48
N ALA A 20 20.59 31.97 -0.30
CA ALA A 20 20.32 30.57 -0.06
C ALA A 20 18.84 30.31 -0.37
N ARG A 21 18.55 29.68 -1.50
CA ARG A 21 17.25 29.05 -1.75
C ARG A 21 17.07 28.01 -0.64
N LYS A 22 16.20 28.30 0.33
CA LYS A 22 15.62 27.27 1.18
C LYS A 22 14.88 26.31 0.25
N THR A 23 15.47 25.15 0.01
CA THR A 23 14.77 23.99 -0.54
C THR A 23 13.68 23.62 0.45
N GLU A 24 12.41 23.84 0.09
CA GLU A 24 11.28 23.33 0.86
C GLU A 24 11.39 21.80 0.92
N ALA A 25 11.50 21.28 2.14
CA ALA A 25 11.71 19.87 2.40
C ALA A 25 10.46 19.09 1.98
N VAL A 26 10.64 18.18 1.02
CA VAL A 26 9.66 17.15 0.68
C VAL A 26 9.45 16.26 1.91
N SER A 27 8.21 16.13 2.37
CA SER A 27 7.87 15.23 3.48
C SER A 27 8.03 13.77 3.04
N GLN A 28 9.18 13.17 3.37
CA GLN A 28 9.36 11.72 3.29
C GLN A 28 8.63 11.09 4.47
N TYR A 29 7.92 9.97 4.26
CA TYR A 29 7.46 9.14 5.38
C TYR A 29 8.65 8.36 5.92
N PHE A 30 8.84 8.35 7.24
CA PHE A 30 9.94 7.67 7.89
C PHE A 30 9.49 7.03 9.20
N TYR A 31 10.28 6.06 9.65
CA TYR A 31 10.20 5.56 11.02
C TYR A 31 10.82 6.56 12.01
N ILE A 32 10.01 7.14 12.88
CA ILE A 32 10.49 7.94 14.02
C ILE A 32 10.86 6.99 15.15
N ASN A 33 12.11 7.11 15.62
CA ASN A 33 12.58 6.43 16.82
C ASN A 33 12.69 7.42 17.98
N LYS A 34 11.83 7.27 18.99
CA LYS A 34 11.75 8.17 20.16
C LYS A 34 12.98 8.09 21.08
N ASP A 35 13.78 7.04 20.98
CA ASP A 35 14.95 6.81 21.84
C ASP A 35 16.14 6.31 21.01
N THR A 36 16.77 7.24 20.27
CA THR A 36 17.92 6.98 19.39
C THR A 36 19.19 6.57 20.16
N LYS A 37 19.22 6.74 21.48
CA LYS A 37 20.37 6.39 22.34
C LYS A 37 20.25 5.01 22.98
N GLN A 38 19.06 4.39 22.96
CA GLN A 38 18.87 3.06 23.54
C GLN A 38 19.49 1.97 22.65
N GLN A 39 20.68 1.52 23.01
CA GLN A 39 21.32 0.37 22.40
C GLN A 39 20.62 -0.93 22.84
N LEU A 40 20.03 -1.65 21.89
CA LEU A 40 19.46 -2.97 22.13
C LEU A 40 20.57 -3.98 22.45
N LYS A 41 20.56 -4.53 23.66
CA LYS A 41 21.44 -5.65 24.04
C LYS A 41 20.85 -6.96 23.51
N LEU A 42 21.19 -7.29 22.27
CA LEU A 42 20.83 -8.55 21.61
C LEU A 42 22.05 -9.47 21.56
N SER A 43 21.80 -10.79 21.62
CA SER A 43 22.85 -11.79 21.49
C SER A 43 23.26 -12.08 20.04
N ALA A 44 22.39 -11.73 19.07
CA ALA A 44 22.67 -11.83 17.65
C ALA A 44 23.92 -11.02 17.23
N LYS A 45 24.79 -11.66 16.44
CA LYS A 45 25.96 -10.99 15.85
C LYS A 45 25.55 -10.05 14.72
N ALA A 46 24.59 -10.45 13.88
CA ALA A 46 23.98 -9.60 12.87
C ALA A 46 22.46 -9.65 12.96
N TYR A 47 21.82 -8.52 12.70
CA TYR A 47 20.37 -8.43 12.61
C TYR A 47 19.91 -7.32 11.68
N LEU A 48 18.72 -7.50 11.11
CA LEU A 48 18.00 -6.47 10.36
C LEU A 48 16.52 -6.53 10.73
N VAL A 49 15.95 -5.37 10.99
CA VAL A 49 14.52 -5.15 11.20
C VAL A 49 14.05 -4.16 10.15
N GLY A 50 13.12 -4.56 9.30
CA GLY A 50 12.68 -3.72 8.19
C GLY A 50 11.22 -3.92 7.80
N ASP A 51 10.65 -2.91 7.15
CA ASP A 51 9.29 -2.96 6.61
C ASP A 51 9.29 -3.61 5.23
N LEU A 52 8.52 -4.69 5.06
CA LEU A 52 8.42 -5.44 3.82
C LEU A 52 7.63 -4.72 2.73
N ASN A 53 6.83 -3.70 3.07
CA ASN A 53 6.10 -2.89 2.09
C ASN A 53 6.97 -1.80 1.46
N THR A 54 7.82 -1.13 2.25
CA THR A 54 8.63 0.00 1.79
C THR A 54 10.09 -0.38 1.53
N GLY A 55 10.54 -1.52 2.06
CA GLY A 55 11.96 -1.89 2.10
C GLY A 55 12.77 -1.09 3.11
N GLU A 56 12.15 -0.22 3.91
CA GLU A 56 12.87 0.64 4.85
C GLU A 56 13.42 -0.17 6.03
N VAL A 57 14.72 -0.07 6.25
CA VAL A 57 15.39 -0.63 7.43
C VAL A 57 15.17 0.28 8.64
N ILE A 58 14.64 -0.29 9.71
CA ILE A 58 14.33 0.37 10.98
C ILE A 58 15.51 0.24 11.94
N LEU A 59 16.06 -0.98 12.07
CA LEU A 59 17.20 -1.30 12.94
C LEU A 59 18.11 -2.28 12.21
N SER A 60 19.42 -2.13 12.36
CA SER A 60 20.39 -3.05 11.79
C SER A 60 21.67 -3.12 12.60
N LYS A 61 22.34 -4.26 12.51
CA LYS A 61 23.71 -4.47 12.98
C LYS A 61 24.40 -5.43 12.03
N ASN A 62 25.61 -5.08 11.61
CA ASN A 62 26.47 -5.93 10.77
C ASN A 62 25.75 -6.45 9.53
N GLN A 63 25.02 -5.56 8.83
CA GLN A 63 24.00 -6.00 7.90
C GLN A 63 24.53 -6.70 6.64
N GLU A 64 25.79 -6.41 6.28
CA GLU A 64 26.51 -6.99 5.14
C GLU A 64 27.52 -8.09 5.54
N ASP A 65 27.65 -8.39 6.83
CA ASP A 65 28.54 -9.45 7.30
C ASP A 65 27.95 -10.82 6.93
N LYS A 66 28.80 -11.71 6.40
CA LYS A 66 28.41 -13.06 6.01
C LYS A 66 28.43 -14.01 7.20
N PHE A 67 27.34 -14.74 7.39
CA PHE A 67 27.24 -15.81 8.37
C PHE A 67 26.64 -17.06 7.75
N PRO A 68 26.99 -18.26 8.27
CA PRO A 68 26.20 -19.47 8.02
C PRO A 68 24.74 -19.24 8.45
N ILE A 69 23.79 -19.59 7.58
CA ILE A 69 22.36 -19.26 7.81
C ILE A 69 21.50 -20.42 8.28
N ALA A 70 22.07 -21.62 8.34
CA ALA A 70 21.37 -22.85 8.67
C ALA A 70 20.08 -23.02 7.81
N SER A 71 19.02 -23.56 8.43
CA SER A 71 17.75 -23.86 7.76
C SER A 71 16.95 -22.65 7.24
N ILE A 72 17.39 -21.40 7.42
CA ILE A 72 16.84 -20.28 6.63
C ILE A 72 17.00 -20.56 5.13
N SER A 73 18.03 -21.32 4.74
CA SER A 73 18.27 -21.78 3.36
C SER A 73 17.03 -22.41 2.70
N LYS A 74 16.18 -23.07 3.49
CA LYS A 74 14.98 -23.76 2.98
C LYS A 74 13.93 -22.82 2.41
N LEU A 75 13.98 -21.52 2.73
CA LEU A 75 13.15 -20.51 2.06
C LEU A 75 13.52 -20.36 0.58
N MET A 76 14.83 -20.38 0.26
CA MET A 76 15.29 -20.39 -1.13
C MET A 76 14.97 -21.72 -1.82
N THR A 77 15.13 -22.85 -1.11
CA THR A 77 14.74 -24.17 -1.63
C THR A 77 13.26 -24.22 -1.99
N ALA A 78 12.38 -23.71 -1.11
CA ALA A 78 10.96 -23.62 -1.39
C ALA A 78 10.65 -22.69 -2.57
N LEU A 79 11.35 -21.55 -2.68
CA LEU A 79 11.20 -20.63 -3.80
C LEU A 79 11.58 -21.30 -5.13
N VAL A 80 12.78 -21.88 -5.22
CA VAL A 80 13.24 -22.53 -6.45
C VAL A 80 12.34 -23.69 -6.82
N ALA A 81 11.98 -24.56 -5.86
CA ALA A 81 11.07 -25.67 -6.10
C ALA A 81 9.72 -25.16 -6.64
N ASN A 82 9.15 -24.11 -6.05
CA ASN A 82 7.90 -23.50 -6.52
C ASN A 82 8.01 -22.93 -7.95
N LEU A 83 9.16 -22.39 -8.32
CA LEU A 83 9.39 -21.83 -9.67
C LEU A 83 9.55 -22.90 -10.76
N VAL A 84 10.10 -24.08 -10.42
CA VAL A 84 10.44 -25.09 -11.43
C VAL A 84 9.52 -26.31 -11.43
N MET A 85 8.77 -26.56 -10.36
CA MET A 85 7.84 -27.70 -10.27
C MET A 85 6.58 -27.49 -11.12
N LYS A 86 6.05 -28.57 -11.67
CA LYS A 86 4.71 -28.64 -12.25
C LYS A 86 3.71 -29.16 -11.20
N SER A 87 2.41 -28.88 -11.41
CA SER A 87 1.34 -29.18 -10.44
C SER A 87 1.27 -30.64 -9.98
N ASP A 88 1.64 -31.58 -10.86
CA ASP A 88 1.48 -33.01 -10.65
C ASP A 88 2.80 -33.79 -10.58
N ASP A 89 3.93 -33.07 -10.43
CA ASP A 89 5.23 -33.70 -10.27
C ASP A 89 5.26 -34.57 -8.99
N THR A 90 5.59 -35.84 -9.19
CA THR A 90 5.80 -36.82 -8.13
C THR A 90 7.20 -37.38 -8.22
N THR A 91 7.78 -37.70 -7.06
CA THR A 91 9.10 -38.30 -6.94
C THR A 91 9.06 -39.49 -6.00
N LYS A 92 10.12 -40.30 -6.03
CA LYS A 92 10.35 -41.38 -5.08
C LYS A 92 11.43 -40.97 -4.09
N VAL A 93 11.19 -41.21 -2.81
CA VAL A 93 12.16 -40.93 -1.76
C VAL A 93 13.34 -41.90 -1.87
N SER A 94 14.55 -41.34 -2.03
CA SER A 94 15.78 -42.12 -2.18
C SER A 94 16.35 -42.53 -0.82
N LYS A 95 17.19 -43.58 -0.81
CA LYS A 95 17.92 -44.00 0.41
C LYS A 95 18.92 -42.93 0.85
N LYS A 96 19.47 -42.18 -0.11
CA LYS A 96 20.40 -41.09 0.16
C LYS A 96 19.70 -39.95 0.91
N ALA A 97 18.51 -39.55 0.46
CA ALA A 97 17.77 -38.46 1.07
C ALA A 97 17.37 -38.75 2.53
N ILE A 98 16.85 -39.94 2.85
CA ILE A 98 16.49 -40.29 4.24
C ILE A 98 17.69 -40.46 5.17
N ASN A 99 18.89 -40.72 4.61
CA ASN A 99 20.14 -40.80 5.36
C ASN A 99 20.79 -39.42 5.57
N THR A 100 20.15 -38.33 5.12
CA THR A 100 20.60 -36.97 5.38
C THR A 100 20.58 -36.71 6.88
N LYS A 101 21.67 -36.15 7.40
CA LYS A 101 21.82 -35.87 8.83
C LYS A 101 20.88 -34.74 9.27
N GLY A 102 20.49 -34.74 10.55
CA GLY A 102 19.73 -33.66 11.17
C GLY A 102 18.23 -33.92 11.24
N THR A 103 17.42 -32.86 11.19
CA THR A 103 15.97 -32.95 11.32
C THR A 103 15.36 -33.55 10.06
N ASN A 104 14.58 -34.63 10.22
CA ASN A 104 13.98 -35.36 9.10
C ASN A 104 12.45 -35.33 9.23
N GLY A 105 11.75 -35.41 8.10
CA GLY A 105 10.29 -35.35 8.01
C GLY A 105 9.63 -36.73 8.04
N GLU A 106 10.32 -37.74 8.58
CA GLU A 106 9.88 -39.14 8.67
C GLU A 106 9.52 -39.78 7.31
N LEU A 107 10.14 -39.31 6.23
CA LEU A 107 9.94 -39.87 4.90
C LEU A 107 10.44 -41.32 4.80
N LYS A 108 9.75 -42.15 4.02
CA LYS A 108 10.02 -43.58 3.90
C LYS A 108 10.69 -43.90 2.57
N PHE A 109 11.76 -44.70 2.61
CA PHE A 109 12.44 -45.17 1.41
C PHE A 109 11.46 -45.78 0.39
N GLY A 110 11.52 -45.30 -0.86
CA GLY A 110 10.72 -45.79 -1.97
C GLY A 110 9.28 -45.26 -2.03
N GLU A 111 8.84 -44.48 -1.04
CA GLU A 111 7.50 -43.88 -1.09
C GLU A 111 7.39 -42.87 -2.24
N LYS A 112 6.22 -42.83 -2.89
CA LYS A 112 5.90 -41.85 -3.93
C LYS A 112 5.19 -40.65 -3.30
N ILE A 113 5.69 -39.44 -3.55
CA ILE A 113 5.17 -38.21 -2.97
C ILE A 113 5.18 -37.07 -3.98
N LYS A 114 4.20 -36.17 -3.92
CA LYS A 114 4.17 -34.95 -4.75
C LYS A 114 5.24 -33.96 -4.28
N ILE A 115 5.90 -33.27 -5.20
CA ILE A 115 6.90 -32.24 -4.88
C ILE A 115 6.26 -31.10 -4.06
N SER A 116 5.04 -30.69 -4.43
CA SER A 116 4.28 -29.68 -3.67
C SER A 116 3.96 -30.11 -2.23
N THR A 117 3.83 -31.41 -1.96
CA THR A 117 3.65 -31.94 -0.60
C THR A 117 4.95 -31.87 0.22
N LEU A 118 6.12 -31.99 -0.41
CA LEU A 118 7.41 -31.91 0.28
C LEU A 118 7.71 -30.50 0.82
N LEU A 119 7.05 -29.45 0.32
CA LEU A 119 7.18 -28.10 0.87
C LEU A 119 6.68 -27.99 2.32
N TYR A 120 5.77 -28.88 2.74
CA TYR A 120 5.24 -28.89 4.11
C TYR A 120 6.28 -29.37 5.14
N PRO A 121 6.84 -30.60 5.08
CA PRO A 121 7.89 -31.00 6.01
C PRO A 121 9.12 -30.08 5.92
N LEU A 122 9.47 -29.61 4.71
CA LEU A 122 10.56 -28.65 4.49
C LEU A 122 10.40 -27.38 5.36
N LEU A 123 9.20 -26.81 5.40
CA LEU A 123 8.95 -25.51 6.03
C LEU A 123 8.42 -25.62 7.47
N LEU A 124 7.60 -26.63 7.77
CA LEU A 124 6.98 -26.83 9.09
C LEU A 124 7.96 -27.47 10.08
N GLU A 125 8.64 -28.54 9.67
CA GLU A 125 9.54 -29.32 10.53
C GLU A 125 11.01 -29.08 10.22
N SER A 126 11.32 -28.28 9.21
CA SER A 126 12.70 -28.02 8.80
C SER A 126 13.43 -29.28 8.28
N SER A 127 12.67 -30.19 7.66
CA SER A 127 13.14 -31.49 7.19
C SER A 127 14.25 -31.39 6.13
N ASN A 128 15.39 -32.02 6.40
CA ASN A 128 16.56 -32.08 5.54
C ASN A 128 16.41 -33.13 4.44
N ASP A 129 15.81 -34.27 4.77
CA ASP A 129 15.44 -35.30 3.81
C ASP A 129 14.47 -34.76 2.75
N ALA A 130 13.45 -33.98 3.10
CA ALA A 130 12.59 -33.33 2.11
C ALA A 130 13.36 -32.37 1.19
N ALA A 131 14.32 -31.61 1.75
CA ALA A 131 15.16 -30.71 0.97
C ALA A 131 16.01 -31.47 -0.07
N GLU A 132 16.59 -32.60 0.33
CA GLU A 132 17.38 -33.45 -0.56
C GLU A 132 16.50 -34.19 -1.58
N VAL A 133 15.31 -34.68 -1.21
CA VAL A 133 14.37 -35.28 -2.18
C VAL A 133 13.97 -34.25 -3.26
N ILE A 134 13.69 -33.00 -2.87
CA ILE A 134 13.38 -31.92 -3.81
C ILE A 134 14.58 -31.67 -4.74
N ALA A 135 15.78 -31.53 -4.19
CA ALA A 135 16.97 -31.24 -4.99
C ALA A 135 17.32 -32.39 -5.95
N GLU A 136 17.24 -33.64 -5.48
CA GLU A 136 17.51 -34.84 -6.30
C GLU A 136 16.55 -34.95 -7.49
N TYR A 137 15.26 -34.63 -7.29
CA TYR A 137 14.26 -34.65 -8.37
C TYR A 137 14.64 -33.77 -9.56
N PHE A 138 15.21 -32.58 -9.31
CA PHE A 138 15.63 -31.63 -10.35
C PHE A 138 17.10 -31.78 -10.77
N THR A 139 17.77 -32.87 -10.37
CA THR A 139 19.24 -33.01 -10.35
C THR A 139 19.86 -32.05 -9.33
N ARG A 140 20.45 -32.61 -8.27
CA ARG A 140 20.91 -31.85 -7.10
C ARG A 140 21.81 -30.66 -7.45
N ASP A 141 22.80 -30.87 -8.32
CA ASP A 141 23.75 -29.82 -8.69
C ASP A 141 23.08 -28.71 -9.51
N SER A 142 22.20 -29.08 -10.45
CA SER A 142 21.38 -28.13 -11.22
C SER A 142 20.42 -27.34 -10.32
N PHE A 143 19.87 -27.99 -9.29
CA PHE A 143 19.00 -27.34 -8.33
C PHE A 143 19.75 -26.31 -7.47
N ILE A 144 20.94 -26.66 -6.98
CA ILE A 144 21.82 -25.73 -6.24
C ILE A 144 22.29 -24.59 -7.15
N ALA A 145 22.63 -24.88 -8.41
CA ALA A 145 22.95 -23.85 -9.39
C ALA A 145 21.79 -22.86 -9.58
N LYS A 146 20.55 -23.35 -9.63
CA LYS A 146 19.36 -22.50 -9.67
C LYS A 146 19.13 -21.70 -8.39
N MET A 147 19.44 -22.24 -7.22
CA MET A 147 19.41 -21.46 -5.96
C MET A 147 20.37 -20.28 -6.03
N ASN A 148 21.59 -20.48 -6.54
CA ASN A 148 22.57 -19.40 -6.74
C ASN A 148 22.23 -18.49 -7.94
N GLU A 149 21.50 -18.98 -8.95
CA GLU A 149 20.95 -18.12 -10.01
C GLU A 149 19.94 -17.12 -9.43
N GLN A 150 19.07 -17.59 -8.51
CA GLN A 150 18.10 -16.72 -7.83
C GLN A 150 18.77 -15.68 -6.93
N THR A 151 19.95 -15.94 -6.35
CA THR A 151 20.66 -14.90 -5.59
C THR A 151 21.03 -13.73 -6.49
N ASN A 152 21.46 -13.96 -7.72
CA ASN A 152 21.76 -12.90 -8.69
C ASN A 152 20.50 -12.12 -9.09
N ILE A 153 19.40 -12.81 -9.37
CA ILE A 153 18.11 -12.19 -9.74
C ILE A 153 17.60 -11.28 -8.61
N LEU A 154 17.72 -11.73 -7.37
CA LEU A 154 17.32 -10.98 -6.17
C LEU A 154 18.38 -10.00 -5.66
N LYS A 155 19.51 -9.86 -6.37
CA LYS A 155 20.66 -9.01 -6.00
C LYS A 155 21.19 -9.30 -4.59
N MET A 156 21.26 -10.58 -4.26
CA MET A 156 21.78 -11.12 -3.00
C MET A 156 23.28 -11.46 -3.12
N SER A 157 24.11 -10.42 -3.33
CA SER A 157 25.54 -10.56 -3.66
C SER A 157 26.39 -11.15 -2.53
N GLY A 158 25.89 -11.14 -1.30
CA GLY A 158 26.50 -11.75 -0.14
C GLY A 158 26.10 -13.20 0.10
N THR A 159 25.14 -13.74 -0.68
CA THR A 159 24.60 -15.09 -0.51
C THR A 159 25.24 -16.13 -1.42
N VAL A 160 25.48 -17.31 -0.86
CA VAL A 160 25.84 -18.52 -1.60
C VAL A 160 25.17 -19.74 -0.96
N TYR A 161 24.73 -20.68 -1.79
CA TYR A 161 24.16 -21.97 -1.39
C TYR A 161 25.03 -23.12 -1.92
N GLU A 162 25.47 -24.00 -1.03
CA GLU A 162 26.17 -25.27 -1.33
C GLU A 162 25.23 -26.49 -1.19
N ASP A 163 24.16 -26.38 -0.39
CA ASP A 163 23.18 -27.44 -0.18
C ASP A 163 21.74 -26.91 -0.03
N PRO A 164 20.69 -27.74 -0.25
CA PRO A 164 19.30 -27.29 -0.23
C PRO A 164 18.70 -27.15 1.19
N SER A 165 19.41 -27.56 2.23
CA SER A 165 18.90 -27.68 3.59
C SER A 165 19.50 -26.64 4.55
N GLY A 166 20.70 -26.15 4.27
CA GLY A 166 21.51 -25.33 5.17
C GLY A 166 22.26 -26.14 6.22
N LEU A 167 22.63 -27.38 5.92
CA LEU A 167 23.51 -28.18 6.78
C LEU A 167 24.97 -27.74 6.64
N SER A 168 25.36 -27.34 5.44
CA SER A 168 26.69 -26.81 5.18
C SER A 168 26.83 -25.42 5.81
N SER A 169 27.97 -25.21 6.47
CA SER A 169 28.40 -23.89 6.92
C SER A 169 28.80 -22.96 5.75
N ASN A 170 28.93 -23.51 4.54
CA ASN A 170 29.12 -22.73 3.31
C ASN A 170 27.82 -22.16 2.75
N ASN A 171 26.65 -22.60 3.25
CA ASN A 171 25.42 -21.83 3.03
C ASN A 171 25.48 -20.54 3.85
N GLN A 172 25.97 -19.47 3.21
CA GLN A 172 26.22 -18.19 3.84
C GLN A 172 25.38 -17.09 3.21
N SER A 173 25.00 -16.12 4.01
CA SER A 173 24.30 -14.92 3.57
C SER A 173 24.50 -13.77 4.54
N THR A 174 23.96 -12.62 4.18
CA THR A 174 23.86 -11.42 5.01
C THR A 174 22.41 -11.20 5.43
N VAL A 175 22.17 -10.44 6.49
CA VAL A 175 20.79 -10.11 6.89
C VAL A 175 20.11 -9.20 5.86
N SER A 176 20.88 -8.35 5.14
CA SER A 176 20.39 -7.57 4.00
C SER A 176 19.90 -8.46 2.86
N ASP A 177 20.62 -9.52 2.53
CA ASP A 177 20.22 -10.43 1.45
C ASP A 177 19.02 -11.28 1.81
N ILE A 178 18.98 -11.80 3.04
CA ILE A 178 17.81 -12.53 3.55
C ILE A 178 16.57 -11.62 3.58
N PHE A 179 16.73 -10.32 3.84
CA PHE A 179 15.64 -9.36 3.78
C PHE A 179 15.08 -9.19 2.36
N LYS A 180 15.95 -9.15 1.34
CA LYS A 180 15.51 -9.15 -0.08
C LYS A 180 14.71 -10.40 -0.43
N LEU A 181 15.21 -11.59 -0.06
CA LEU A 181 14.47 -12.84 -0.23
C LEU A 181 13.11 -12.79 0.45
N THR A 182 13.07 -12.31 1.70
CA THR A 182 11.83 -12.23 2.49
C THR A 182 10.84 -11.22 1.89
N GLY A 183 11.32 -10.07 1.42
CA GLY A 183 10.52 -9.08 0.69
C GLY A 183 9.94 -9.64 -0.60
N TYR A 184 10.75 -10.36 -1.38
CA TYR A 184 10.29 -11.03 -2.59
C TYR A 184 9.22 -12.09 -2.28
N LEU A 185 9.45 -12.93 -1.27
CA LEU A 185 8.47 -13.92 -0.83
C LEU A 185 7.16 -13.25 -0.37
N ASN A 186 7.24 -12.15 0.37
CA ASN A 186 6.06 -11.43 0.84
C ASN A 186 5.23 -10.83 -0.32
N LYS A 187 5.91 -10.32 -1.36
CA LYS A 187 5.25 -9.62 -2.47
C LYS A 187 4.75 -10.55 -3.57
N GLU A 188 5.57 -11.52 -3.97
CA GLU A 188 5.36 -12.30 -5.20
C GLU A 188 5.03 -13.77 -4.93
N LYS A 189 5.36 -14.29 -3.73
CA LYS A 189 5.27 -15.73 -3.38
C LYS A 189 4.73 -15.97 -1.97
N ILE A 190 3.70 -15.20 -1.59
CA ILE A 190 3.17 -15.18 -0.23
C ILE A 190 2.68 -16.56 0.23
N GLU A 191 2.27 -17.43 -0.70
CA GLU A 191 1.85 -18.81 -0.44
C GLU A 191 2.94 -19.64 0.24
N ILE A 192 4.23 -19.36 -0.01
CA ILE A 192 5.35 -20.04 0.67
C ILE A 192 5.38 -19.65 2.15
N LEU A 193 5.23 -18.36 2.46
CA LEU A 193 5.16 -17.89 3.85
C LEU A 193 3.89 -18.38 4.55
N GLN A 194 2.77 -18.51 3.84
CA GLN A 194 1.54 -19.08 4.39
C GLN A 194 1.67 -20.55 4.81
N ILE A 195 2.57 -21.33 4.20
CA ILE A 195 2.87 -22.68 4.72
C ILE A 195 3.46 -22.55 6.13
N THR A 196 4.39 -21.62 6.35
CA THR A 196 5.10 -21.43 7.63
C THR A 196 4.21 -20.95 8.78
N THR A 197 2.94 -20.59 8.54
CA THR A 197 1.97 -20.21 9.57
C THR A 197 1.00 -21.33 9.96
N LYS A 198 0.98 -22.44 9.21
CA LYS A 198 0.12 -23.58 9.54
C LYS A 198 0.61 -24.22 10.83
N LYS A 199 -0.31 -24.58 11.73
CA LYS A 199 0.03 -25.34 12.96
C LYS A 199 0.56 -26.73 12.63
N SER A 200 -0.05 -27.37 11.65
CA SER A 200 0.34 -28.67 11.14
C SER A 200 -0.19 -28.88 9.72
N TYR A 201 0.29 -29.94 9.07
CA TYR A 201 -0.28 -30.49 7.86
C TYR A 201 -0.24 -32.01 7.92
N SER A 202 -1.35 -32.66 7.63
CA SER A 202 -1.46 -34.11 7.64
C SER A 202 -2.05 -34.62 6.33
N ASN A 203 -1.56 -35.77 5.89
CA ASN A 203 -2.12 -36.56 4.80
C ASN A 203 -2.32 -38.01 5.28
N LYS A 204 -2.64 -38.94 4.36
CA LYS A 204 -2.90 -40.35 4.71
C LYS A 204 -1.70 -41.08 5.33
N SER A 205 -0.48 -40.61 5.07
CA SER A 205 0.76 -41.31 5.41
C SER A 205 1.62 -40.57 6.42
N HIS A 206 1.45 -39.26 6.54
CA HIS A 206 2.32 -38.36 7.29
C HIS A 206 1.55 -37.28 8.01
N SER A 207 2.11 -36.79 9.12
CA SER A 207 1.60 -35.64 9.85
C SER A 207 2.76 -34.79 10.36
N TRP A 208 2.89 -33.58 9.83
CA TRP A 208 3.98 -32.68 10.17
C TRP A 208 3.49 -31.51 11.01
N SER A 209 4.20 -31.21 12.08
CA SER A 209 3.86 -30.14 13.02
C SER A 209 4.84 -28.99 12.94
N ASN A 210 4.34 -27.76 13.03
CA ASN A 210 5.19 -26.59 12.86
C ASN A 210 5.99 -26.31 14.13
N ILE A 211 7.32 -26.24 13.98
CA ILE A 211 8.26 -26.04 15.08
C ILE A 211 8.54 -24.56 15.39
N SER A 212 7.88 -23.63 14.71
CA SER A 212 8.09 -22.20 14.93
C SER A 212 7.59 -21.78 16.32
N GLN A 213 8.52 -21.25 17.11
CA GLN A 213 8.27 -20.72 18.46
C GLN A 213 7.39 -19.46 18.49
N PHE A 214 7.01 -18.90 17.32
CA PHE A 214 6.23 -17.66 17.21
C PHE A 214 4.81 -17.85 16.67
N LEU A 215 4.36 -19.09 16.40
CA LEU A 215 3.03 -19.37 15.84
C LEU A 215 1.87 -18.71 16.59
N ASN A 216 1.97 -18.67 17.91
CA ASN A 216 0.92 -18.11 18.77
C ASN A 216 1.21 -16.65 19.17
N LYS A 217 2.24 -16.04 18.59
CA LYS A 217 2.58 -14.64 18.87
C LYS A 217 1.68 -13.74 18.02
N GLU A 218 1.06 -12.76 18.67
CA GLU A 218 0.20 -11.77 18.01
C GLU A 218 0.93 -11.10 16.83
N GLY A 219 0.24 -11.02 15.69
CA GLY A 219 0.76 -10.44 14.45
C GLY A 219 1.71 -11.35 13.66
N TYR A 220 2.14 -12.50 14.17
CA TYR A 220 3.03 -13.39 13.40
C TYR A 220 2.35 -13.88 12.12
N PHE A 221 2.99 -13.68 10.97
CA PHE A 221 2.43 -14.10 9.67
C PHE A 221 3.42 -14.91 8.81
N GLY A 222 4.54 -15.35 9.38
CA GLY A 222 5.40 -16.33 8.75
C GLY A 222 6.88 -16.12 9.05
N GLY A 223 7.70 -17.10 8.67
CA GLY A 223 9.12 -17.07 8.96
C GLY A 223 9.78 -18.44 8.90
N LYS A 224 11.07 -18.48 9.24
CA LYS A 224 11.84 -19.71 9.35
C LYS A 224 12.96 -19.58 10.37
N SER A 225 13.12 -20.57 11.23
CA SER A 225 14.25 -20.72 12.14
C SER A 225 15.24 -21.77 11.63
N GLY A 226 16.52 -21.63 12.02
CA GLY A 226 17.57 -22.61 11.73
C GLY A 226 18.64 -22.68 12.81
N TYR A 227 19.25 -23.85 13.00
CA TYR A 227 20.37 -24.01 13.93
C TYR A 227 21.40 -24.97 13.35
N THR A 228 22.67 -24.59 13.42
CA THR A 228 23.83 -25.49 13.39
C THR A 228 24.84 -24.98 14.41
N ASP A 229 25.86 -25.76 14.74
CA ASP A 229 26.87 -25.34 15.72
C ASP A 229 27.69 -24.14 15.23
N GLU A 230 27.88 -24.01 13.91
CA GLU A 230 28.56 -22.90 13.24
C GLU A 230 27.66 -21.68 13.10
N ALA A 231 26.40 -21.86 12.70
CA ALA A 231 25.43 -20.78 12.49
C ALA A 231 24.85 -20.22 13.80
N LYS A 232 24.92 -21.00 14.89
CA LYS A 232 24.12 -20.79 16.11
C LYS A 232 22.64 -20.64 15.76
N GLN A 233 21.87 -19.87 16.54
CA GLN A 233 20.45 -19.68 16.27
C GLN A 233 20.24 -18.59 15.20
N THR A 234 19.56 -18.95 14.10
CA THR A 234 19.17 -18.01 13.03
C THR A 234 17.64 -17.91 12.93
N VAL A 235 17.11 -16.76 12.53
CA VAL A 235 15.67 -16.64 12.27
C VAL A 235 15.33 -15.56 11.26
N VAL A 236 14.30 -15.83 10.45
CA VAL A 236 13.43 -14.84 9.79
C VAL A 236 12.07 -14.93 10.46
N SER A 237 11.54 -13.83 10.99
CA SER A 237 10.22 -13.81 11.64
C SER A 237 9.47 -12.53 11.27
N ASN A 238 8.29 -12.69 10.69
CA ASN A 238 7.51 -11.60 10.11
C ASN A 238 6.27 -11.31 10.95
N PHE A 239 6.02 -10.01 11.23
CA PHE A 239 4.98 -9.55 12.13
C PHE A 239 4.16 -8.37 11.60
N SER A 240 2.85 -8.53 11.71
CA SER A 240 1.76 -7.57 11.75
C SER A 240 1.86 -6.53 12.86
N LEU A 241 2.63 -5.44 12.75
CA LEU A 241 2.83 -4.53 13.90
C LEU A 241 2.08 -3.20 13.76
N PRO A 242 1.39 -2.71 14.82
CA PRO A 242 0.70 -1.41 14.82
C PRO A 242 1.69 -0.26 15.01
N LEU A 243 2.60 -0.08 14.04
CA LEU A 243 3.59 1.01 14.09
C LEU A 243 3.08 2.26 13.36
N GLY A 244 2.11 2.15 12.44
CA GLY A 244 1.55 3.28 11.70
C GLY A 244 0.44 4.01 12.46
N GLN A 245 0.12 5.24 12.04
CA GLN A 245 -1.02 6.02 12.58
C GLN A 245 -2.36 5.27 12.52
N THR A 246 -2.63 4.51 11.46
CA THR A 246 -3.89 3.75 11.35
C THR A 246 -3.76 2.38 10.67
N GLY A 247 -2.54 1.85 10.57
CA GLY A 247 -2.30 0.59 9.87
C GLY A 247 -1.27 -0.30 10.53
N LEU A 248 -1.49 -1.61 10.38
CA LEU A 248 -0.46 -2.60 10.66
C LEU A 248 0.62 -2.54 9.56
N ARG A 249 1.88 -2.59 9.97
CA ARG A 249 3.05 -2.64 9.09
C ARG A 249 3.63 -4.06 9.09
N PRO A 250 3.93 -4.64 7.91
CA PRO A 250 4.54 -5.97 7.83
C PRO A 250 6.05 -5.86 8.09
N ILE A 251 6.45 -6.10 9.34
CA ILE A 251 7.84 -6.00 9.76
C ILE A 251 8.51 -7.36 9.72
N SER A 252 9.67 -7.45 9.07
CA SER A 252 10.54 -8.63 9.17
C SER A 252 11.65 -8.40 10.18
N ILE A 253 11.89 -9.40 11.02
CA ILE A 253 13.00 -9.46 11.96
C ILE A 253 13.89 -10.63 11.56
N ILE A 254 15.13 -10.32 11.19
CA ILE A 254 16.13 -11.29 10.72
C ILE A 254 17.31 -11.27 11.66
N LEU A 255 17.68 -12.42 12.22
CA LEU A 255 18.83 -12.58 13.12
C LEU A 255 19.76 -13.68 12.62
N LEU A 256 21.07 -13.42 12.66
CA LEU A 256 22.12 -14.41 12.41
C LEU A 256 23.06 -14.52 13.61
N SER A 257 23.48 -15.76 13.90
CA SER A 257 24.37 -16.09 15.01
C SER A 257 23.91 -15.56 16.37
N SER A 258 22.63 -15.77 16.71
CA SER A 258 22.09 -15.47 18.04
C SER A 258 22.34 -16.63 19.01
N SER A 259 22.61 -16.33 20.29
CA SER A 259 22.65 -17.35 21.35
C SER A 259 21.26 -17.66 21.89
N ASP A 260 20.31 -16.72 21.79
CA ASP A 260 18.90 -16.88 22.16
C ASP A 260 18.02 -16.05 21.22
N ARG A 261 17.63 -16.65 20.08
CA ARG A 261 16.86 -15.94 19.05
C ARG A 261 15.47 -15.54 19.55
N LYS A 262 14.89 -16.30 20.49
CA LYS A 262 13.55 -16.04 21.01
C LYS A 262 13.55 -14.75 21.81
N LYS A 263 14.48 -14.68 22.77
CA LYS A 263 14.66 -13.48 23.61
C LYS A 263 15.03 -12.27 22.77
N ASP A 264 15.89 -12.42 21.76
CA ASP A 264 16.26 -11.32 20.88
C ASP A 264 15.06 -10.78 20.08
N VAL A 265 14.26 -11.65 19.44
CA VAL A 265 13.04 -11.24 18.72
C VAL A 265 12.04 -10.58 19.66
N GLU A 266 11.80 -11.13 20.86
CA GLU A 266 10.88 -10.54 21.83
C GLU A 266 11.35 -9.17 22.33
N THR A 267 12.65 -9.00 22.51
CA THR A 267 13.27 -7.72 22.87
C THR A 267 13.07 -6.69 21.77
N ILE A 268 13.27 -7.07 20.50
CA ILE A 268 13.02 -6.21 19.34
C ILE A 268 11.54 -5.83 19.28
N LEU A 269 10.61 -6.79 19.38
CA LEU A 269 9.18 -6.51 19.33
C LEU A 269 8.73 -5.52 20.41
N LYS A 270 9.23 -5.69 21.63
CA LYS A 270 8.96 -4.77 22.75
C LYS A 270 9.51 -3.38 22.45
N TYR A 271 10.71 -3.29 21.88
CA TYR A 271 11.33 -2.03 21.49
C TYR A 271 10.55 -1.32 20.40
N LEU A 272 10.19 -2.02 19.32
CA LEU A 272 9.43 -1.45 18.20
C LEU A 272 8.11 -0.87 18.68
N LYS A 273 7.31 -1.66 19.41
CA LYS A 273 5.99 -1.21 19.93
C LYS A 273 6.09 0.01 20.87
N LYS A 274 7.24 0.20 21.55
CA LYS A 274 7.43 1.30 22.51
C LYS A 274 7.99 2.56 21.85
N ASN A 275 8.98 2.38 20.97
CA ASN A 275 9.88 3.46 20.56
C ASN A 275 9.77 3.83 19.08
N VAL A 276 9.22 2.95 18.25
CA VAL A 276 9.20 3.13 16.79
C VAL A 276 7.79 3.44 16.31
N TYR A 277 7.68 4.45 15.47
CA TYR A 277 6.41 4.91 14.91
C TYR A 277 6.57 5.26 13.44
N TYR A 278 5.59 4.89 12.63
CA TYR A 278 5.54 5.14 11.19
C TYR A 278 4.53 6.26 10.91
N GLY A 279 5.02 7.42 10.46
CA GLY A 279 4.23 8.61 10.18
C GLY A 279 4.76 9.85 10.89
N GLY A 280 4.87 10.98 10.19
CA GLY A 280 5.28 12.26 10.78
C GLY A 280 5.57 13.34 9.73
N ALA A 281 5.25 14.60 10.08
CA ALA A 281 5.75 15.80 9.39
C ALA A 281 7.15 16.17 9.93
N SER A 282 7.94 16.86 9.11
CA SER A 282 9.40 16.99 9.12
C SER A 282 10.05 17.80 10.27
N ASP A 283 9.61 17.65 11.52
CA ASP A 283 10.18 18.45 12.63
C ASP A 283 11.01 17.61 13.63
N ALA A 284 11.15 16.31 13.39
CA ALA A 284 11.97 15.42 14.21
C ALA A 284 13.39 15.30 13.65
N ASN A 285 14.35 16.04 14.25
CA ASN A 285 15.81 15.95 14.13
C ASN A 285 16.32 14.84 13.17
N THR A 286 16.45 15.17 11.88
CA THR A 286 16.65 14.25 10.75
C THR A 286 18.09 13.72 10.60
N ASN A 287 18.93 13.86 11.62
CA ASN A 287 20.36 13.51 11.54
C ASN A 287 20.64 12.01 11.34
N TRP A 288 19.66 11.13 11.53
CA TRP A 288 19.78 9.69 11.29
C TRP A 288 19.48 9.28 9.84
N VAL A 289 18.85 10.16 9.05
CA VAL A 289 18.45 9.89 7.65
C VAL A 289 19.68 9.90 6.71
N GLN A 290 20.77 10.57 7.08
CA GLN A 290 21.98 10.67 6.26
C GLN A 290 22.92 9.45 6.32
N GLU A 291 22.67 8.47 7.19
CA GLU A 291 23.61 7.36 7.39
C GLU A 291 23.38 6.13 6.47
N LYS A 292 22.46 6.20 5.50
CA LYS A 292 22.09 5.02 4.69
C LYS A 292 22.80 4.99 3.32
N VAL A 293 23.95 4.31 3.27
CA VAL A 293 24.56 3.77 2.05
C VAL A 293 24.43 2.24 2.06
N GLY A 294 23.91 1.63 0.99
CA GLY A 294 24.25 0.24 0.66
C GLY A 294 23.15 -0.80 0.38
N MET A 295 21.87 -0.47 0.18
CA MET A 295 20.88 -1.46 -0.30
C MET A 295 20.64 -1.35 -1.81
N PRO A 296 20.47 -2.49 -2.54
CA PRO A 296 20.13 -2.47 -3.96
C PRO A 296 18.64 -2.19 -4.19
N ASP A 297 18.36 -1.52 -5.32
CA ASP A 297 17.03 -1.31 -5.91
C ASP A 297 16.20 -2.60 -5.96
N ILE A 298 15.26 -2.77 -5.01
CA ILE A 298 14.01 -3.48 -5.26
C ILE A 298 13.22 -2.50 -6.13
N LYS A 299 13.10 -2.78 -7.44
CA LYS A 299 12.36 -1.86 -8.32
C LYS A 299 10.90 -1.87 -7.87
N ASP A 300 10.50 -0.76 -7.25
CA ASP A 300 9.11 -0.35 -7.17
C ASP A 300 8.44 -0.56 -8.53
N PRO A 301 7.16 -0.98 -8.56
CA PRO A 301 6.38 -0.91 -9.78
C PRO A 301 6.57 0.46 -10.43
N ASN A 302 6.80 0.49 -11.73
CA ASN A 302 6.90 1.74 -12.47
C ASN A 302 5.53 2.38 -12.75
N PHE A 303 4.48 1.89 -12.09
CA PHE A 303 3.11 2.38 -12.18
C PHE A 303 2.40 2.33 -10.83
N ILE A 304 1.33 3.12 -10.71
CA ILE A 304 0.39 3.12 -9.59
C ILE A 304 -1.00 2.72 -10.11
N THR A 305 -1.71 1.89 -9.34
CA THR A 305 -3.10 1.52 -9.65
C THR A 305 -4.08 2.39 -8.85
N MET A 306 -5.04 3.01 -9.54
CA MET A 306 -6.07 3.83 -8.91
C MET A 306 -7.44 3.34 -9.36
N THR A 307 -8.41 3.26 -8.45
CA THR A 307 -9.81 3.01 -8.80
C THR A 307 -10.68 4.17 -8.36
N PHE A 308 -11.53 4.65 -9.26
CA PHE A 308 -12.44 5.77 -9.04
C PHE A 308 -13.89 5.27 -9.08
N GLY A 309 -14.67 5.64 -8.08
CA GLY A 309 -16.13 5.54 -8.06
C GLY A 309 -16.78 6.93 -8.10
N GLY A 310 -18.04 6.99 -8.53
CA GLY A 310 -18.82 8.24 -8.54
C GLY A 310 -19.51 8.51 -7.19
N ASP A 311 -20.77 8.93 -7.25
CA ASP A 311 -21.52 9.44 -6.10
C ASP A 311 -21.87 8.36 -5.08
N MET A 312 -21.63 8.68 -3.81
CA MET A 312 -22.01 7.88 -2.65
C MET A 312 -22.88 8.69 -1.69
N MET A 313 -24.16 8.33 -1.62
CA MET A 313 -25.11 8.85 -0.63
C MET A 313 -25.70 7.65 0.13
N LEU A 314 -25.25 7.47 1.38
CA LEU A 314 -25.62 6.33 2.23
C LEU A 314 -26.70 6.66 3.27
N ASP A 315 -27.53 7.67 3.01
CA ASP A 315 -28.64 8.06 3.88
C ASP A 315 -29.99 7.64 3.27
N ARG A 316 -31.12 8.17 3.77
CA ARG A 316 -32.47 7.98 3.22
C ARG A 316 -32.82 6.52 2.92
N GLY A 317 -33.08 6.17 1.65
CA GLY A 317 -33.44 4.82 1.22
C GLY A 317 -32.33 3.81 1.50
N VAL A 318 -31.05 4.20 1.35
CA VAL A 318 -29.91 3.34 1.67
C VAL A 318 -29.89 3.03 3.17
N LYS A 319 -29.99 4.05 4.02
CA LYS A 319 -30.07 3.88 5.48
C LYS A 319 -31.26 3.02 5.91
N ASN A 320 -32.42 3.22 5.30
CA ASN A 320 -33.61 2.40 5.55
C ASN A 320 -33.39 0.94 5.13
N SER A 321 -32.73 0.70 3.98
CA SER A 321 -32.33 -0.63 3.55
C SER A 321 -31.35 -1.28 4.52
N VAL A 322 -30.34 -0.54 5.00
CA VAL A 322 -29.34 -1.04 5.96
C VAL A 322 -29.99 -1.40 7.30
N ARG A 323 -30.91 -0.57 7.79
CA ARG A 323 -31.73 -0.85 8.98
C ARG A 323 -32.53 -2.13 8.82
N LYS A 324 -33.26 -2.26 7.70
CA LYS A 324 -34.21 -3.35 7.47
C LYS A 324 -33.55 -4.67 7.10
N ASN A 325 -32.52 -4.63 6.25
CA ASN A 325 -31.96 -5.81 5.60
C ASN A 325 -30.59 -6.22 6.18
N PHE A 326 -29.89 -5.31 6.87
CA PHE A 326 -28.50 -5.50 7.27
C PHE A 326 -28.23 -5.21 8.76
N ASN A 327 -29.26 -5.18 9.61
CA ASN A 327 -29.12 -4.96 11.06
C ASN A 327 -28.26 -3.74 11.42
N ASN A 328 -28.45 -2.62 10.70
CA ASN A 328 -27.66 -1.38 10.85
C ASN A 328 -26.17 -1.48 10.44
N ASP A 329 -25.72 -2.57 9.84
CA ASP A 329 -24.34 -2.74 9.41
C ASP A 329 -24.12 -2.26 7.95
N TYR A 330 -23.59 -1.05 7.79
CA TYR A 330 -23.27 -0.48 6.47
C TYR A 330 -22.23 -1.29 5.69
N SER A 331 -21.35 -2.06 6.35
CA SER A 331 -20.35 -2.86 5.65
C SER A 331 -21.00 -3.94 4.77
N LYS A 332 -22.23 -4.36 5.09
CA LYS A 332 -23.01 -5.33 4.32
C LYS A 332 -23.40 -4.82 2.95
N LEU A 333 -23.41 -3.50 2.71
CA LEU A 333 -23.67 -2.94 1.37
C LEU A 333 -22.64 -3.41 0.34
N PHE A 334 -21.42 -3.74 0.80
CA PHE A 334 -20.29 -4.05 -0.06
C PHE A 334 -19.92 -5.54 -0.10
N GLN A 335 -20.50 -6.36 0.79
CA GLN A 335 -20.08 -7.77 0.97
C GLN A 335 -20.61 -8.73 -0.10
N LYS A 336 -21.62 -8.35 -0.89
CA LYS A 336 -22.25 -9.25 -1.86
C LYS A 336 -21.38 -9.53 -3.09
N SER A 337 -20.56 -8.58 -3.52
CA SER A 337 -19.69 -8.73 -4.67
C SER A 337 -18.25 -9.01 -4.20
N LYS A 338 -17.81 -10.27 -4.30
CA LYS A 338 -16.39 -10.62 -4.09
C LYS A 338 -15.49 -9.81 -5.03
N ASP A 339 -15.92 -9.67 -6.28
CA ASP A 339 -15.26 -8.87 -7.32
C ASP A 339 -15.03 -7.42 -6.89
N LEU A 340 -15.96 -6.79 -6.15
CA LEU A 340 -15.78 -5.43 -5.64
C LEU A 340 -14.59 -5.37 -4.68
N SER A 341 -14.58 -6.26 -3.69
CA SER A 341 -13.51 -6.28 -2.69
C SER A 341 -12.15 -6.60 -3.28
N GLU A 342 -12.08 -7.49 -4.28
CA GLU A 342 -10.84 -7.84 -4.98
C GLU A 342 -10.37 -6.69 -5.86
N LEU A 343 -11.27 -6.04 -6.60
CA LEU A 343 -10.94 -4.91 -7.47
C LEU A 343 -10.36 -3.73 -6.68
N LEU A 344 -10.96 -3.40 -5.54
CA LEU A 344 -10.53 -2.29 -4.69
C LEU A 344 -9.24 -2.62 -3.94
N LYS A 345 -9.05 -3.86 -3.44
CA LYS A 345 -7.80 -4.29 -2.79
C LYS A 345 -6.60 -4.33 -3.74
N ASP A 346 -6.82 -4.57 -5.03
CA ASP A 346 -5.80 -4.54 -6.07
C ASP A 346 -5.47 -3.11 -6.54
N SER A 347 -5.98 -2.08 -5.85
CA SER A 347 -5.75 -0.67 -6.15
C SER A 347 -4.95 -0.01 -5.03
N ASP A 348 -3.93 0.76 -5.40
CA ASP A 348 -3.12 1.53 -4.45
C ASP A 348 -3.89 2.71 -3.86
N ILE A 349 -4.75 3.33 -4.67
CA ILE A 349 -5.60 4.46 -4.30
C ILE A 349 -7.03 4.15 -4.74
N VAL A 350 -7.99 4.38 -3.86
CA VAL A 350 -9.42 4.25 -4.14
C VAL A 350 -10.12 5.56 -3.78
N PHE A 351 -10.69 6.19 -4.79
CA PHE A 351 -11.32 7.51 -4.73
C PHE A 351 -12.83 7.40 -4.97
N ALA A 352 -13.64 8.19 -4.27
CA ALA A 352 -15.07 8.37 -4.58
C ALA A 352 -15.60 9.76 -4.18
N ASN A 353 -16.77 10.16 -4.69
CA ASN A 353 -17.47 11.36 -4.23
C ASN A 353 -18.38 11.02 -3.03
N LEU A 354 -18.15 11.65 -1.88
CA LEU A 354 -19.00 11.49 -0.70
C LEU A 354 -20.05 12.61 -0.68
N GLU A 355 -21.28 12.28 -1.05
CA GLU A 355 -22.33 13.26 -1.28
C GLU A 355 -23.23 13.43 -0.05
N GLY A 356 -22.82 14.35 0.82
CA GLY A 356 -23.48 14.64 2.09
C GLY A 356 -22.57 14.48 3.30
N THR A 357 -23.02 15.04 4.42
CA THR A 357 -22.27 14.96 5.69
C THR A 357 -22.40 13.59 6.35
N VAL A 358 -21.35 13.14 7.04
CA VAL A 358 -21.36 11.92 7.87
C VAL A 358 -21.18 12.34 9.33
N SER A 359 -22.30 12.49 10.03
CA SER A 359 -22.32 13.12 11.35
C SER A 359 -23.57 12.75 12.13
N ASP A 360 -23.49 12.77 13.46
CA ASP A 360 -24.63 12.76 14.36
C ASP A 360 -24.93 14.17 14.95
N GLN A 361 -24.19 15.18 14.51
CA GLN A 361 -24.32 16.59 14.90
C GLN A 361 -25.04 17.43 13.83
N GLY A 362 -25.17 18.74 14.10
CA GLY A 362 -25.73 19.73 13.18
C GLY A 362 -27.26 19.84 13.23
N THR A 363 -27.80 20.67 12.34
CA THR A 363 -29.25 20.90 12.22
C THR A 363 -29.61 20.94 10.75
N ASP A 364 -30.69 20.25 10.40
CA ASP A 364 -31.22 20.25 9.04
C ASP A 364 -31.51 21.68 8.58
N GLN A 365 -30.86 22.09 7.48
CA GLN A 365 -31.04 23.41 6.86
C GLN A 365 -32.33 23.50 6.02
N LYS A 366 -33.14 22.43 6.00
CA LYS A 366 -34.43 22.34 5.31
C LYS A 366 -34.31 22.51 3.79
N ASN A 367 -33.23 21.98 3.22
CA ASN A 367 -33.10 21.87 1.77
C ASN A 367 -34.16 20.89 1.23
N LEU A 368 -34.45 20.96 -0.08
CA LEU A 368 -35.42 20.07 -0.71
C LEU A 368 -35.08 18.59 -0.46
N TYR A 369 -33.78 18.27 -0.46
CA TYR A 369 -33.22 17.00 -0.04
C TYR A 369 -32.04 17.27 0.89
N SER A 370 -32.13 16.78 2.12
CA SER A 370 -31.07 16.93 3.13
C SER A 370 -30.47 15.57 3.47
N PHE A 371 -29.15 15.40 3.29
CA PHE A 371 -28.44 14.15 3.58
C PHE A 371 -27.54 14.27 4.82
N ARG A 372 -27.75 13.36 5.79
CA ARG A 372 -26.82 13.14 6.90
C ARG A 372 -26.67 11.67 7.20
N MET A 373 -25.57 11.14 6.70
CA MET A 373 -25.16 9.77 6.86
C MET A 373 -24.77 9.47 8.31
N ASP A 374 -25.05 8.24 8.73
CA ASP A 374 -24.67 7.72 10.04
C ASP A 374 -23.14 7.65 10.18
N PRO A 375 -22.54 8.07 11.32
CA PRO A 375 -21.09 8.00 11.52
C PRO A 375 -20.45 6.62 11.25
N THR A 376 -21.21 5.53 11.42
CA THR A 376 -20.75 4.16 11.14
C THR A 376 -20.46 3.88 9.67
N VAL A 377 -20.88 4.77 8.76
CA VAL A 377 -20.51 4.72 7.33
C VAL A 377 -18.99 4.83 7.15
N ILE A 378 -18.30 5.69 7.89
CA ILE A 378 -16.86 5.93 7.69
C ILE A 378 -16.03 4.65 7.91
N PRO A 379 -16.19 3.90 9.02
CA PRO A 379 -15.54 2.60 9.19
C PRO A 379 -15.87 1.59 8.07
N ALA A 380 -17.08 1.60 7.54
CA ALA A 380 -17.47 0.72 6.43
C ALA A 380 -16.74 1.08 5.12
N LEU A 381 -16.61 2.38 4.80
CA LEU A 381 -15.84 2.85 3.65
C LEU A 381 -14.34 2.54 3.79
N LYS A 382 -13.77 2.74 4.99
CA LYS A 382 -12.37 2.40 5.28
C LYS A 382 -12.12 0.90 5.10
N GLY A 383 -13.00 0.05 5.65
CA GLY A 383 -12.92 -1.41 5.53
C GLY A 383 -13.05 -1.92 4.09
N LEU A 384 -13.74 -1.16 3.22
CA LEU A 384 -13.82 -1.43 1.78
C LEU A 384 -12.52 -1.11 1.03
N GLY A 385 -11.65 -0.29 1.62
CA GLY A 385 -10.38 0.15 1.02
C GLY A 385 -10.44 1.55 0.39
N ILE A 386 -11.54 2.30 0.56
CA ILE A 386 -11.60 3.71 0.14
C ILE A 386 -10.63 4.52 1.00
N ASN A 387 -9.80 5.33 0.35
CA ASN A 387 -8.77 6.11 1.03
C ASN A 387 -8.69 7.58 0.60
N VAL A 388 -9.41 8.00 -0.45
CA VAL A 388 -9.58 9.42 -0.80
C VAL A 388 -11.06 9.71 -1.10
N LEU A 389 -11.59 10.79 -0.55
CA LEU A 389 -12.96 11.25 -0.81
C LEU A 389 -13.01 12.69 -1.32
N SER A 390 -13.83 12.93 -2.34
CA SER A 390 -14.26 14.28 -2.68
C SER A 390 -15.36 14.72 -1.72
N LEU A 391 -15.22 15.92 -1.17
CA LEU A 391 -16.27 16.61 -0.39
C LEU A 391 -16.80 17.85 -1.12
N ALA A 392 -16.30 18.16 -2.31
CA ALA A 392 -16.76 19.32 -3.06
C ALA A 392 -18.04 18.98 -3.82
N ASN A 393 -19.19 19.06 -3.14
CA ASN A 393 -20.52 18.86 -3.71
C ASN A 393 -21.59 19.70 -2.97
N ASN A 394 -22.81 19.74 -3.51
CA ASN A 394 -23.90 20.58 -3.01
C ASN A 394 -24.58 20.07 -1.74
N HIS A 395 -24.35 18.82 -1.35
CA HIS A 395 -25.00 18.21 -0.18
C HIS A 395 -24.19 18.32 1.12
N MET A 396 -22.97 18.88 1.07
CA MET A 396 -22.18 19.16 2.27
C MET A 396 -22.78 20.23 3.20
N ALA A 397 -23.78 20.96 2.71
CA ALA A 397 -24.45 22.03 3.42
C ALA A 397 -25.65 21.59 4.27
N ASP A 398 -26.20 20.41 3.98
CA ASP A 398 -27.58 20.04 4.35
C ASP A 398 -27.85 20.06 5.86
N TRP A 399 -26.81 19.82 6.67
CA TRP A 399 -26.89 19.84 8.14
C TRP A 399 -26.02 20.92 8.79
N GLY A 400 -25.60 21.90 7.98
CA GLY A 400 -24.81 23.06 8.38
C GLY A 400 -23.33 22.74 8.64
N ARG A 401 -22.56 23.81 8.92
CA ARG A 401 -21.10 23.74 9.09
C ARG A 401 -20.66 22.86 10.27
N ILE A 402 -21.51 22.70 11.29
CA ILE A 402 -21.22 21.80 12.43
C ILE A 402 -21.09 20.35 11.95
N ALA A 403 -22.07 19.85 11.18
CA ALA A 403 -22.03 18.49 10.63
C ALA A 403 -20.89 18.32 9.61
N PHE A 404 -20.60 19.37 8.83
CA PHE A 404 -19.47 19.38 7.90
C PHE A 404 -18.12 19.25 8.65
N ILE A 405 -17.87 20.07 9.66
CA ILE A 405 -16.62 20.01 10.46
C ILE A 405 -16.49 18.67 11.17
N ASP A 406 -17.57 18.13 11.73
CA ASP A 406 -17.59 16.79 12.33
C ASP A 406 -17.25 15.71 11.28
N THR A 407 -17.75 15.83 10.05
CA THR A 407 -17.38 14.94 8.94
C THR A 407 -15.87 15.00 8.65
N LEU A 408 -15.27 16.20 8.56
CA LEU A 408 -13.83 16.36 8.35
C LEU A 408 -13.01 15.68 9.46
N SER A 409 -13.41 15.88 10.72
CA SER A 409 -12.75 15.27 11.88
C SER A 409 -12.82 13.75 11.83
N ARG A 410 -13.99 13.17 11.57
CA ARG A 410 -14.16 11.72 11.51
C ARG A 410 -13.41 11.07 10.36
N LEU A 411 -13.35 11.72 9.20
CA LEU A 411 -12.55 11.23 8.06
C LEU A 411 -11.06 11.22 8.42
N LYS A 412 -10.59 12.30 9.08
CA LYS A 412 -9.20 12.39 9.57
C LYS A 412 -8.89 11.32 10.63
N GLU A 413 -9.78 11.10 11.59
CA GLU A 413 -9.65 10.07 12.63
C GLU A 413 -9.61 8.63 12.07
N ASN A 414 -10.21 8.41 10.89
CA ASN A 414 -10.23 7.10 10.23
C ASN A 414 -9.21 6.97 9.09
N GLU A 415 -8.28 7.93 8.96
CA GLU A 415 -7.32 8.02 7.85
C GLU A 415 -7.96 7.82 6.47
N ILE A 416 -9.02 8.55 6.22
CA ILE A 416 -9.52 8.73 4.86
C ILE A 416 -9.13 10.16 4.47
N PHE A 417 -8.28 10.27 3.45
CA PHE A 417 -7.95 11.58 2.90
C PHE A 417 -9.19 12.20 2.27
N TYR A 418 -9.30 13.52 2.30
CA TYR A 418 -10.38 14.22 1.64
C TYR A 418 -9.89 15.46 0.90
N THR A 419 -10.60 15.86 -0.13
CA THR A 419 -10.24 17.02 -0.96
C THR A 419 -11.49 17.81 -1.37
N GLY A 420 -11.29 19.09 -1.73
CA GLY A 420 -12.35 20.02 -2.10
C GLY A 420 -13.20 20.51 -0.94
N GLY A 421 -12.76 20.29 0.29
CA GLY A 421 -13.38 20.80 1.51
C GLY A 421 -12.36 20.93 2.63
N GLY A 422 -12.59 21.83 3.58
CA GLY A 422 -11.68 22.07 4.70
C GLY A 422 -12.25 22.98 5.77
N ASN A 423 -11.56 23.09 6.91
CA ASN A 423 -11.90 23.97 8.03
C ASN A 423 -11.77 25.46 7.67
N ASN A 424 -11.08 25.76 6.58
CA ASN A 424 -10.95 27.08 5.98
C ASN A 424 -10.56 26.94 4.51
N ILE A 425 -10.47 28.07 3.80
CA ILE A 425 -10.13 28.11 2.38
C ILE A 425 -8.72 27.60 2.08
N LEU A 426 -7.74 27.77 2.99
CA LEU A 426 -6.38 27.28 2.78
C LEU A 426 -6.37 25.75 2.74
N GLU A 427 -7.03 25.10 3.69
CA GLU A 427 -7.18 23.65 3.70
C GLU A 427 -7.96 23.15 2.48
N ALA A 428 -9.07 23.81 2.13
CA ALA A 428 -9.87 23.42 0.96
C ALA A 428 -9.10 23.54 -0.37
N LYS A 429 -8.19 24.52 -0.50
CA LYS A 429 -7.30 24.72 -1.67
C LYS A 429 -6.07 23.80 -1.67
N THR A 430 -5.74 23.17 -0.54
CA THR A 430 -4.53 22.34 -0.43
C THR A 430 -4.78 20.97 -1.07
N PRO A 431 -3.97 20.53 -2.06
CA PRO A 431 -4.14 19.21 -2.64
C PRO A 431 -3.79 18.13 -1.62
N VAL A 432 -4.54 17.03 -1.64
CA VAL A 432 -4.07 15.79 -1.01
C VAL A 432 -2.95 15.23 -1.88
N ILE A 433 -1.78 14.96 -1.29
CA ILE A 433 -0.64 14.37 -2.00
C ILE A 433 -0.36 12.99 -1.42
N ILE A 434 -0.44 11.96 -2.26
CA ILE A 434 -0.08 10.59 -1.92
C ILE A 434 1.21 10.25 -2.65
N GLU A 435 2.27 9.92 -1.90
CA GLU A 435 3.53 9.44 -2.45
C GLU A 435 3.56 7.91 -2.42
N LYS A 436 3.69 7.28 -3.60
CA LYS A 436 3.80 5.83 -3.73
C LYS A 436 4.68 5.45 -4.91
N TYR A 437 5.56 4.47 -4.72
CA TYR A 437 6.46 3.98 -5.77
C TYR A 437 7.29 5.10 -6.42
N GLY A 438 7.75 6.07 -5.62
CA GLY A 438 8.49 7.26 -6.07
C GLY A 438 7.68 8.25 -6.91
N MET A 439 6.34 8.14 -6.95
CA MET A 439 5.45 9.09 -7.61
C MET A 439 4.60 9.83 -6.58
N LYS A 440 4.53 11.15 -6.72
CA LYS A 440 3.59 12.02 -6.01
C LYS A 440 2.33 12.20 -6.83
N ILE A 441 1.21 11.77 -6.29
CA ILE A 441 -0.11 11.85 -6.91
C ILE A 441 -0.96 12.84 -6.11
N GLY A 442 -1.37 13.93 -6.76
CA GLY A 442 -2.17 15.00 -6.15
C GLY A 442 -3.66 14.83 -6.41
N PHE A 443 -4.52 15.26 -5.48
CA PHE A 443 -5.97 15.30 -5.65
C PHE A 443 -6.55 16.66 -5.24
N LEU A 444 -7.28 17.29 -6.16
CA LEU A 444 -8.13 18.45 -5.91
C LEU A 444 -9.57 18.14 -6.31
N SER A 445 -10.55 18.70 -5.60
CA SER A 445 -11.95 18.61 -5.99
C SER A 445 -12.65 19.96 -5.97
N PHE A 446 -13.58 20.17 -6.89
CA PHE A 446 -14.38 21.39 -7.00
C PHE A 446 -15.87 21.09 -7.25
N SER A 447 -16.75 21.89 -6.66
CA SER A 447 -18.19 21.85 -6.96
C SER A 447 -18.58 22.97 -7.93
N ASP A 448 -19.40 22.64 -8.92
CA ASP A 448 -20.07 23.59 -9.82
C ASP A 448 -21.57 23.78 -9.47
N LYS A 449 -22.05 23.14 -8.40
CA LYS A 449 -23.47 23.13 -8.01
C LYS A 449 -23.78 23.89 -6.72
N GLY A 450 -22.77 24.48 -6.09
CA GLY A 450 -22.93 25.29 -4.87
C GLY A 450 -23.07 24.42 -3.61
N PRO A 451 -23.78 24.89 -2.55
CA PRO A 451 -24.31 26.24 -2.43
C PRO A 451 -23.22 27.25 -2.06
N ASP A 452 -23.31 28.48 -2.59
CA ASP A 452 -22.29 29.53 -2.41
C ASP A 452 -22.06 29.90 -0.93
N TYR A 453 -23.08 29.81 -0.09
CA TYR A 453 -22.96 30.08 1.34
C TYR A 453 -22.10 29.03 2.07
N MET A 454 -21.82 27.87 1.45
CA MET A 454 -20.89 26.86 1.95
C MET A 454 -19.49 26.97 1.35
N LYS A 455 -19.21 28.00 0.54
CA LYS A 455 -17.84 28.29 0.11
C LYS A 455 -16.93 28.40 1.34
N ALA A 456 -15.78 27.75 1.28
CA ALA A 456 -14.72 27.90 2.28
C ALA A 456 -14.20 29.34 2.27
N THR A 457 -13.94 29.90 3.45
CA THR A 457 -13.36 31.24 3.61
C THR A 457 -12.20 31.18 4.61
N THR A 458 -11.49 32.27 4.83
CA THR A 458 -10.37 32.31 5.78
C THR A 458 -10.78 31.85 7.18
N ASP A 459 -12.01 32.16 7.60
CA ASP A 459 -12.55 31.93 8.94
C ASP A 459 -13.66 30.86 9.02
N LYS A 460 -14.11 30.30 7.88
CA LYS A 460 -15.23 29.34 7.87
C LYS A 460 -14.98 28.09 7.03
N ALA A 461 -15.30 26.95 7.64
CA ALA A 461 -15.17 25.61 7.07
C ALA A 461 -16.18 25.33 5.96
N GLY A 462 -15.73 24.99 4.76
CA GLY A 462 -16.61 24.81 3.62
C GLY A 462 -15.96 24.07 2.46
N VAL A 463 -16.62 24.13 1.31
CA VAL A 463 -16.21 23.45 0.07
C VAL A 463 -15.51 24.42 -0.89
N LEU A 464 -14.69 23.86 -1.77
CA LEU A 464 -14.05 24.57 -2.87
C LEU A 464 -14.98 24.59 -4.09
N LEU A 465 -15.26 25.78 -4.62
CA LEU A 465 -16.18 25.98 -5.75
C LEU A 465 -15.39 26.34 -7.01
N VAL A 466 -15.90 25.97 -8.19
CA VAL A 466 -15.30 26.40 -9.47
C VAL A 466 -15.42 27.90 -9.71
N SER A 467 -16.32 28.58 -8.99
CA SER A 467 -16.47 30.04 -8.99
C SER A 467 -15.40 30.77 -8.17
N ASP A 468 -14.44 30.05 -7.57
CA ASP A 468 -13.30 30.69 -6.92
C ASP A 468 -12.48 31.49 -7.94
N PRO A 469 -12.15 32.78 -7.67
CA PRO A 469 -11.41 33.60 -8.62
C PRO A 469 -10.01 33.03 -8.92
N ASP A 470 -9.44 32.24 -8.01
CA ASP A 470 -8.13 31.63 -8.16
C ASP A 470 -8.19 30.23 -8.77
N PHE A 471 -9.33 29.80 -9.34
CA PHE A 471 -9.53 28.43 -9.85
C PHE A 471 -8.36 27.90 -10.69
N ASP A 472 -7.94 28.64 -11.70
CA ASP A 472 -6.83 28.25 -12.59
C ASP A 472 -5.48 28.23 -11.82
N GLU A 473 -5.27 29.19 -10.91
CA GLU A 473 -4.04 29.29 -10.12
C GLU A 473 -3.91 28.18 -9.08
N ILE A 474 -5.01 27.77 -8.45
CA ILE A 474 -5.04 26.66 -7.48
C ILE A 474 -4.57 25.37 -8.17
N ILE A 475 -5.13 25.05 -9.35
CA ILE A 475 -4.74 23.86 -10.11
C ILE A 475 -3.29 23.96 -10.57
N LYS A 476 -2.88 25.12 -11.07
CA LYS A 476 -1.50 25.36 -11.54
C LYS A 476 -0.46 25.29 -10.42
N ASN A 477 -0.81 25.68 -9.20
CA ASN A 477 0.10 25.61 -8.05
C ASN A 477 0.12 24.21 -7.45
N ALA A 478 -1.00 23.48 -7.45
CA ALA A 478 -1.03 22.08 -7.06
C ALA A 478 -0.25 21.19 -8.04
N SER A 479 -0.38 21.41 -9.35
CA SER A 479 0.31 20.59 -10.37
C SER A 479 1.84 20.69 -10.29
N LYS A 480 2.38 21.81 -9.79
CA LYS A 480 3.83 21.97 -9.55
C LYS A 480 4.35 21.14 -8.37
N GLN A 481 3.48 20.71 -7.46
CA GLN A 481 3.86 20.00 -6.23
C GLN A 481 3.92 18.47 -6.41
N VAL A 482 3.39 17.96 -7.52
CA VAL A 482 3.15 16.53 -7.76
C VAL A 482 3.63 16.10 -9.14
N ASN A 483 3.80 14.79 -9.35
CA ASN A 483 4.10 14.26 -10.68
C ASN A 483 2.84 14.25 -11.55
N TYR A 484 1.72 13.85 -10.98
CA TYR A 484 0.42 13.85 -11.66
C TYR A 484 -0.67 14.36 -10.73
N LEU A 485 -1.41 15.36 -11.18
CA LEU A 485 -2.56 15.91 -10.48
C LEU A 485 -3.85 15.31 -11.04
N ILE A 486 -4.71 14.81 -10.16
CA ILE A 486 -6.08 14.42 -10.47
C ILE A 486 -7.00 15.51 -9.96
N VAL A 487 -7.92 15.96 -10.79
CA VAL A 487 -8.94 16.93 -10.41
C VAL A 487 -10.31 16.27 -10.55
N SER A 488 -11.12 16.33 -9.50
CA SER A 488 -12.50 15.85 -9.53
C SER A 488 -13.49 17.02 -9.54
N PHE A 489 -14.60 16.83 -10.23
CA PHE A 489 -15.67 17.81 -10.30
C PHE A 489 -17.02 17.19 -9.95
N HIS A 490 -17.81 17.93 -9.18
CA HIS A 490 -19.24 17.69 -9.03
C HIS A 490 -19.99 18.70 -9.91
N PHE A 491 -20.34 18.30 -11.14
CA PHE A 491 -20.78 19.20 -12.22
C PHE A 491 -21.72 18.54 -13.25
N GLY A 492 -22.22 19.30 -14.23
CA GLY A 492 -23.10 18.75 -15.28
C GLY A 492 -24.58 18.78 -14.92
N GLU A 493 -25.44 18.18 -15.72
CA GLU A 493 -26.90 18.20 -15.47
C GLU A 493 -27.38 16.82 -15.05
N GLU A 494 -28.22 16.77 -14.01
CA GLU A 494 -28.76 15.51 -13.50
C GLU A 494 -29.44 14.70 -14.62
N TYR A 495 -29.10 13.41 -14.67
CA TYR A 495 -29.69 12.38 -15.53
C TYR A 495 -29.44 12.53 -17.03
N ILE A 496 -28.60 13.49 -17.45
CA ILE A 496 -28.15 13.61 -18.84
C ILE A 496 -26.93 12.70 -19.04
N LYS A 497 -26.98 11.83 -20.06
CA LYS A 497 -25.94 10.81 -20.30
C LYS A 497 -24.74 11.30 -21.12
N LYS A 498 -24.72 12.58 -21.47
CA LYS A 498 -23.67 13.18 -22.29
C LYS A 498 -23.30 14.52 -21.68
N HIS A 499 -21.99 14.71 -21.52
CA HIS A 499 -21.48 15.94 -20.94
C HIS A 499 -21.90 17.18 -21.75
N ASN A 500 -22.11 18.28 -21.04
CA ASN A 500 -22.44 19.57 -21.62
C ASN A 500 -21.18 20.43 -21.86
N LYS A 501 -21.36 21.57 -22.54
CA LYS A 501 -20.23 22.46 -22.89
C LYS A 501 -19.56 23.10 -21.67
N ARG A 502 -20.28 23.27 -20.54
CA ARG A 502 -19.70 23.81 -19.30
C ARG A 502 -18.76 22.80 -18.66
N GLN A 503 -19.15 21.52 -18.59
CA GLN A 503 -18.29 20.42 -18.14
C GLN A 503 -17.03 20.31 -19.00
N GLU A 504 -17.19 20.32 -20.33
CA GLU A 504 -16.07 20.27 -21.29
C GLU A 504 -15.08 21.40 -21.03
N ASN A 505 -15.58 22.65 -20.95
CA ASN A 505 -14.74 23.81 -20.72
C ASN A 505 -14.00 23.76 -19.37
N LEU A 506 -14.65 23.33 -18.29
CA LEU A 506 -14.02 23.20 -16.97
C LEU A 506 -12.95 22.10 -16.96
N ALA A 507 -13.24 20.94 -17.55
CA ALA A 507 -12.31 19.83 -17.65
C ALA A 507 -11.09 20.20 -18.49
N HIS A 508 -11.29 20.84 -19.66
CA HIS A 508 -10.21 21.30 -20.54
C HIS A 508 -9.34 22.35 -19.85
N LYS A 509 -9.94 23.32 -19.15
CA LYS A 509 -9.19 24.31 -18.36
C LYS A 509 -8.33 23.67 -17.29
N ALA A 510 -8.85 22.68 -16.56
CA ALA A 510 -8.10 21.98 -15.53
C ALA A 510 -6.91 21.20 -16.11
N ILE A 511 -7.09 20.51 -17.25
CA ILE A 511 -5.98 19.87 -17.97
C ILE A 511 -4.95 20.92 -18.43
N ASP A 512 -5.39 22.05 -18.97
CA ASP A 512 -4.52 23.14 -19.41
C ASP A 512 -3.74 23.80 -18.25
N ALA A 513 -4.29 23.77 -17.04
CA ALA A 513 -3.64 24.19 -15.81
C ALA A 513 -2.71 23.12 -15.18
N GLY A 514 -2.62 21.92 -15.77
CA GLY A 514 -1.67 20.87 -15.39
C GLY A 514 -2.28 19.63 -14.72
N ALA A 515 -3.60 19.47 -14.72
CA ALA A 515 -4.21 18.19 -14.35
C ALA A 515 -3.90 17.11 -15.40
N LYS A 516 -3.77 15.87 -14.94
CA LYS A 516 -3.53 14.68 -15.78
C LYS A 516 -4.80 13.86 -15.99
N ILE A 517 -5.66 13.79 -14.97
CA ILE A 517 -6.90 13.01 -14.98
C ILE A 517 -8.02 13.88 -14.42
N ILE A 518 -9.17 13.89 -15.09
CA ILE A 518 -10.40 14.51 -14.60
C ILE A 518 -11.42 13.42 -14.28
N ILE A 519 -12.02 13.49 -13.08
CA ILE A 519 -13.04 12.55 -12.60
C ILE A 519 -14.31 13.32 -12.20
N GLY A 520 -15.34 13.24 -13.03
CA GLY A 520 -16.63 13.87 -12.76
C GLY A 520 -17.63 12.97 -12.03
N ALA A 521 -18.52 13.62 -11.31
CA ALA A 521 -19.70 13.08 -10.62
C ALA A 521 -20.80 14.16 -10.63
N HIS A 522 -21.98 13.90 -10.02
CA HIS A 522 -23.23 14.70 -10.00
C HIS A 522 -24.35 14.25 -10.95
N PRO A 523 -24.13 13.94 -12.25
CA PRO A 523 -25.25 13.61 -13.14
C PRO A 523 -26.04 12.36 -12.71
N HIS A 524 -25.57 11.58 -11.74
CA HIS A 524 -26.12 10.32 -11.26
C HIS A 524 -26.24 9.21 -12.31
N VAL A 525 -25.79 9.48 -13.54
CA VAL A 525 -25.66 8.53 -14.65
C VAL A 525 -24.25 8.58 -15.20
N VAL A 526 -23.80 7.48 -15.81
CA VAL A 526 -22.48 7.42 -16.45
C VAL A 526 -22.51 8.27 -17.73
N GLU A 527 -21.53 9.16 -17.86
CA GLU A 527 -21.29 9.94 -19.09
C GLU A 527 -20.06 9.41 -19.83
N ASP A 528 -19.77 10.02 -20.98
CA ASP A 528 -18.66 9.66 -21.83
C ASP A 528 -17.28 10.08 -21.27
N THR A 529 -16.24 9.63 -21.96
CA THR A 529 -14.84 9.88 -21.61
C THR A 529 -14.11 10.49 -22.79
N GLU A 530 -13.18 11.39 -22.53
CA GLU A 530 -12.42 12.10 -23.56
C GLU A 530 -10.91 12.03 -23.29
N VAL A 531 -10.12 11.98 -24.36
CA VAL A 531 -8.69 12.29 -24.30
C VAL A 531 -8.48 13.67 -24.90
N TYR A 532 -8.11 14.62 -24.05
CA TYR A 532 -7.80 15.99 -24.43
C TYR A 532 -6.33 16.27 -24.14
N LYS A 533 -5.56 16.58 -25.20
CA LYS A 533 -4.08 16.72 -25.15
C LYS A 533 -3.44 15.48 -24.48
N ASN A 534 -2.74 15.70 -23.37
CA ASN A 534 -2.09 14.68 -22.55
C ASN A 534 -2.94 14.21 -21.35
N GLY A 535 -4.20 14.65 -21.25
CA GLY A 535 -5.13 14.35 -20.17
C GLY A 535 -6.20 13.32 -20.52
N TYR A 536 -6.68 12.60 -19.49
CA TYR A 536 -7.83 11.69 -19.60
C TYR A 536 -9.01 12.22 -18.77
N ILE A 537 -10.18 12.31 -19.36
CA ILE A 537 -11.38 12.88 -18.75
C ILE A 537 -12.46 11.80 -18.69
N ALA A 538 -13.04 11.60 -17.51
CA ALA A 538 -14.32 10.91 -17.34
C ALA A 538 -15.34 11.92 -16.80
N TYR A 539 -16.37 12.25 -17.58
CA TYR A 539 -17.30 13.33 -17.22
C TYR A 539 -18.30 12.93 -16.13
N SER A 540 -18.68 11.65 -16.03
CA SER A 540 -19.42 11.16 -14.88
C SER A 540 -19.25 9.66 -14.75
N LEU A 541 -18.99 9.21 -13.52
CA LEU A 541 -18.98 7.79 -13.18
C LEU A 541 -20.35 7.28 -12.70
N GLY A 542 -21.36 8.15 -12.63
CA GLY A 542 -22.70 7.84 -12.11
C GLY A 542 -22.69 7.48 -10.62
N ASN A 543 -23.74 6.81 -10.17
CA ASN A 543 -23.87 6.43 -8.76
C ASN A 543 -23.01 5.21 -8.43
N PHE A 544 -22.15 5.33 -7.42
CA PHE A 544 -21.54 4.16 -6.81
C PHE A 544 -22.52 3.49 -5.84
N ILE A 545 -23.09 4.24 -4.89
CA ILE A 545 -24.20 3.79 -4.02
C ILE A 545 -25.18 4.96 -3.84
N PHE A 546 -26.46 4.76 -4.19
CA PHE A 546 -27.50 5.80 -4.08
C PHE A 546 -28.90 5.20 -4.05
N ASP A 547 -29.88 5.88 -3.45
CA ASP A 547 -31.28 5.42 -3.34
C ASP A 547 -32.20 5.76 -4.53
N GLN A 548 -31.64 6.22 -5.66
CA GLN A 548 -32.40 6.62 -6.85
C GLN A 548 -32.84 5.41 -7.71
N SER A 549 -33.67 4.52 -7.15
CA SER A 549 -34.10 3.27 -7.83
C SER A 549 -35.22 3.44 -8.85
N TRP A 550 -35.60 4.68 -9.19
CA TRP A 550 -36.70 4.98 -10.12
C TRP A 550 -36.29 4.84 -11.60
N SER A 551 -34.99 4.75 -11.91
CA SER A 551 -34.46 4.49 -13.24
C SER A 551 -33.37 3.44 -13.20
N ILE A 552 -33.28 2.62 -14.26
CA ILE A 552 -32.19 1.64 -14.41
C ILE A 552 -30.83 2.32 -14.56
N GLU A 553 -30.81 3.54 -15.10
CA GLU A 553 -29.58 4.27 -15.40
C GLU A 553 -28.95 4.87 -14.15
N THR A 554 -29.76 5.31 -13.20
CA THR A 554 -29.31 5.80 -11.88
C THR A 554 -28.91 4.66 -10.93
N MET A 555 -29.29 3.42 -11.24
CA MET A 555 -28.80 2.21 -10.56
C MET A 555 -27.52 1.64 -11.20
N LYS A 556 -27.06 2.19 -12.32
CA LYS A 556 -25.78 1.84 -12.95
C LYS A 556 -24.71 2.86 -12.57
N GLY A 557 -23.49 2.38 -12.47
CA GLY A 557 -22.31 3.22 -12.27
C GLY A 557 -21.10 2.68 -13.01
N MET A 558 -19.95 3.28 -12.77
CA MET A 558 -18.68 2.88 -13.34
C MET A 558 -17.59 2.90 -12.28
N LEU A 559 -16.91 1.76 -12.08
CA LEU A 559 -15.62 1.73 -11.40
C LEU A 559 -14.52 1.84 -12.44
N LEU A 560 -13.91 3.02 -12.54
CA LEU A 560 -12.83 3.29 -13.47
C LEU A 560 -11.50 2.95 -12.82
N LYS A 561 -10.83 1.89 -13.28
CA LYS A 561 -9.47 1.55 -12.84
C LYS A 561 -8.45 2.12 -13.81
N ILE A 562 -7.42 2.77 -13.29
CA ILE A 562 -6.33 3.39 -14.05
C ILE A 562 -5.01 2.83 -13.54
N LYS A 563 -4.14 2.37 -14.45
CA LYS A 563 -2.71 2.19 -14.16
C LYS A 563 -1.94 3.35 -14.77
N LEU A 564 -1.33 4.17 -13.93
CA LEU A 564 -0.56 5.34 -14.36
C LEU A 564 0.92 5.07 -14.19
N PHE A 565 1.68 5.11 -15.28
CA PHE A 565 3.11 4.86 -15.29
C PHE A 565 3.91 6.14 -14.99
N ARG A 566 5.14 5.98 -14.50
CA ARG A 566 6.08 7.08 -14.19
C ARG A 566 6.39 8.01 -15.38
N ASP A 567 6.21 7.53 -16.61
CA ASP A 567 6.40 8.31 -17.84
C ASP A 567 5.13 9.08 -18.26
N GLY A 568 4.03 8.90 -17.53
CA GLY A 568 2.74 9.56 -17.77
C GLY A 568 1.87 8.84 -18.79
N SER A 569 2.31 7.72 -19.34
CA SER A 569 1.44 6.79 -20.05
C SER A 569 0.47 6.12 -19.07
N MET A 570 -0.69 5.69 -19.55
CA MET A 570 -1.66 4.99 -18.69
C MET A 570 -2.48 3.95 -19.45
N THR A 571 -2.98 2.98 -18.71
CA THR A 571 -4.09 2.12 -19.13
C THR A 571 -5.32 2.41 -18.31
N VAL A 572 -6.49 2.23 -18.92
CA VAL A 572 -7.80 2.40 -18.28
C VAL A 572 -8.61 1.12 -18.44
N GLN A 573 -9.38 0.79 -17.42
CA GLN A 573 -10.33 -0.31 -17.42
C GLN A 573 -11.65 0.20 -16.86
N LYS A 574 -12.67 0.22 -17.71
CA LYS A 574 -14.02 0.66 -17.38
C LYS A 574 -14.82 -0.54 -16.87
N ASN A 575 -15.16 -0.57 -15.59
CA ASN A 575 -15.94 -1.67 -15.00
C ASN A 575 -17.37 -1.20 -14.66
N PRO A 576 -18.36 -1.33 -15.57
CA PRO A 576 -19.74 -1.00 -15.26
C PRO A 576 -20.26 -1.75 -14.04
N THR A 577 -20.96 -1.04 -13.16
CA THR A 577 -21.57 -1.58 -11.94
C THR A 577 -23.09 -1.50 -12.02
N GLN A 578 -23.76 -2.39 -11.28
CA GLN A 578 -25.22 -2.39 -11.15
C GLN A 578 -25.63 -2.61 -9.70
N GLN A 579 -26.36 -1.64 -9.14
CA GLN A 579 -27.02 -1.76 -7.84
C GLN A 579 -28.28 -2.63 -7.95
N ASN A 580 -28.59 -3.36 -6.89
CA ASN A 580 -29.86 -4.10 -6.75
C ASN A 580 -30.89 -3.31 -5.91
N SER A 581 -32.06 -3.88 -5.69
CA SER A 581 -33.18 -3.27 -4.94
C SER A 581 -32.89 -2.99 -3.46
N VAL A 582 -31.78 -3.48 -2.90
CA VAL A 582 -31.32 -3.18 -1.54
C VAL A 582 -30.03 -2.35 -1.54
N PHE A 583 -29.69 -1.74 -2.69
CA PHE A 583 -28.57 -0.82 -2.91
C PHE A 583 -27.18 -1.43 -2.73
N GLN A 584 -27.04 -2.77 -2.85
CA GLN A 584 -25.73 -3.40 -2.97
C GLN A 584 -25.27 -3.40 -4.43
N ILE A 585 -23.97 -3.24 -4.68
CA ILE A 585 -23.39 -3.59 -5.99
C ILE A 585 -23.55 -5.09 -6.20
N SER A 586 -24.45 -5.45 -7.11
CA SER A 586 -24.82 -6.85 -7.38
C SER A 586 -24.06 -7.46 -8.54
N LYS A 587 -23.58 -6.60 -9.46
CA LYS A 587 -22.81 -7.02 -10.64
C LYS A 587 -21.74 -5.98 -10.94
N ILE A 588 -20.55 -6.45 -11.27
CA ILE A 588 -19.47 -5.68 -11.88
C ILE A 588 -19.11 -6.38 -13.17
N THR A 589 -19.21 -5.66 -14.30
CA THR A 589 -18.79 -6.20 -15.59
C THR A 589 -17.36 -5.76 -15.83
N LYS A 590 -16.38 -6.67 -15.70
CA LYS A 590 -14.97 -6.33 -15.85
C LYS A 590 -14.68 -5.89 -17.29
N GLY A 591 -14.23 -4.65 -17.46
CA GLY A 591 -13.87 -4.12 -18.77
C GLY A 591 -12.55 -4.68 -19.29
N LYS A 592 -12.25 -4.42 -20.55
CA LYS A 592 -10.90 -4.64 -21.08
C LYS A 592 -9.98 -3.53 -20.57
N GLU A 593 -8.74 -3.89 -20.24
CA GLU A 593 -7.69 -2.90 -19.97
C GLU A 593 -7.17 -2.35 -21.31
N GLU A 594 -7.26 -1.03 -21.49
CA GLU A 594 -6.98 -0.34 -22.74
C GLU A 594 -5.90 0.73 -22.53
N LYS A 595 -4.90 0.76 -23.40
CA LYS A 595 -3.88 1.80 -23.39
C LYS A 595 -4.48 3.11 -23.90
N VAL A 596 -4.34 4.19 -23.13
CA VAL A 596 -4.77 5.52 -23.55
C VAL A 596 -3.79 6.06 -24.58
N LYS A 597 -4.32 6.51 -25.73
CA LYS A 597 -3.55 7.16 -26.78
C LYS A 597 -3.71 8.68 -26.65
N PHE A 598 -2.75 9.31 -25.98
CA PHE A 598 -2.66 10.77 -25.92
C PHE A 598 -2.33 11.35 -27.30
N LYS A 599 -2.82 12.57 -27.55
CA LYS A 599 -2.61 13.28 -28.82
C LYS A 599 -1.27 14.00 -28.85
#